data_AF-A0A2A2TFX8-F1
#
_entry.id   AF-A0A2A2TFX8-F1
#
_cell.length_a   1.000
_cell.length_b   1.000
_cell.length_c   1.000
_cell.angle_alpha   90.00
_cell.angle_beta   90.00
_cell.angle_gamma   90.00
#
_symmetry.space_group_name_H-M   'P 1'
#
loop_
_entity.id
_entity.type
_entity.pdbx_description
1 polymer ?
#
loop_
_entity_poly.entity_id
_entity_poly.type
_entity_poly.pdbx_seq_one_letter_code
_entity_poly.pdbx_strand_id
1 'polypeptide(L)'
;MTPDEIESALQAAFNRCDAASCPLTDQQRQILLQMVEQNQGISHLHSYDDSDRNPLQELSSEELRIFLGYVKTQETQNMSWKVQLLNDWLHGQDSGEVHFIRQRYGVQWLDRLQSHHFDLIRLKVSDRIEVCNALWEWVQDNGPCQREWFLCTVIQVDETKNAEDSFASCIVRFQNGAEYEINGIYEWNQCNWRWEK
;
A
#
# COMPACT_ATOMS: atom_id res chain seq x y z
N MET A 1 -9.27 5.43 -31.25
CA MET A 1 -10.67 5.44 -30.83
C MET A 1 -10.91 6.75 -30.12
N THR A 2 -11.94 7.48 -30.52
CA THR A 2 -12.36 8.70 -29.81
C THR A 2 -13.27 8.35 -28.62
N PRO A 3 -13.39 9.21 -27.61
CA PRO A 3 -14.27 8.98 -26.45
C PRO A 3 -15.71 8.64 -26.87
N ASP A 4 -16.21 9.36 -27.88
CA ASP A 4 -17.56 9.18 -28.45
C ASP A 4 -17.77 7.79 -29.07
N GLU A 5 -16.72 7.19 -29.64
CA GLU A 5 -16.78 5.84 -30.22
C GLU A 5 -16.87 4.77 -29.13
N ILE A 6 -16.22 4.98 -27.99
CA ILE A 6 -16.20 4.04 -26.88
C ILE A 6 -17.52 4.12 -26.09
N GLU A 7 -18.03 5.33 -25.84
CA GLU A 7 -19.35 5.52 -25.24
C GLU A 7 -20.46 4.90 -26.11
N SER A 8 -20.41 5.13 -27.43
CA SER A 8 -21.36 4.52 -28.37
C SER A 8 -21.28 2.99 -28.38
N ALA A 9 -20.08 2.41 -28.25
CA ALA A 9 -19.89 0.96 -28.17
C ALA A 9 -20.41 0.37 -26.85
N LEU A 10 -20.21 1.07 -25.73
CA LEU A 10 -20.76 0.69 -24.42
C LEU A 10 -22.28 0.75 -24.39
N GLN A 11 -22.87 1.81 -24.95
CA GLN A 11 -24.32 1.93 -25.05
C GLN A 11 -24.91 0.81 -25.92
N ALA A 12 -24.25 0.46 -27.03
CA ALA A 12 -24.64 -0.67 -27.85
C ALA A 12 -24.51 -2.02 -27.11
N ALA A 13 -23.50 -2.18 -26.26
CA ALA A 13 -23.34 -3.36 -25.41
C ALA A 13 -24.43 -3.45 -24.34
N PHE A 14 -24.80 -2.34 -23.68
CA PHE A 14 -25.90 -2.29 -22.72
C PHE A 14 -27.23 -2.69 -23.36
N ASN A 15 -27.53 -2.15 -24.54
CA ASN A 15 -28.74 -2.50 -25.28
C ASN A 15 -28.78 -3.98 -25.68
N ARG A 16 -27.62 -4.60 -25.96
CA ARG A 16 -27.52 -6.04 -26.22
C ARG A 16 -27.73 -6.88 -24.95
N CYS A 17 -27.22 -6.43 -23.80
CA CYS A 17 -27.47 -7.08 -22.51
C CYS A 17 -28.95 -7.03 -22.11
N ASP A 18 -29.61 -5.90 -22.39
CA ASP A 18 -31.06 -5.74 -22.20
C ASP A 18 -31.86 -6.71 -23.09
N ALA A 19 -31.49 -6.83 -24.37
CA ALA A 19 -32.10 -7.80 -25.28
C ALA A 19 -31.82 -9.27 -24.90
N ALA A 20 -30.72 -9.54 -24.20
CA ALA A 20 -30.35 -10.86 -23.70
C ALA A 20 -31.00 -11.23 -22.35
N SER A 21 -31.93 -10.41 -21.84
CA SER A 21 -32.59 -10.60 -20.54
C SER A 21 -31.64 -10.59 -19.33
N CYS A 22 -30.45 -9.98 -19.47
CA CYS A 22 -29.53 -9.69 -18.38
C CYS A 22 -29.31 -8.17 -18.27
N PRO A 23 -30.35 -7.41 -17.85
CA PRO A 23 -30.24 -5.96 -17.75
C PRO A 23 -29.26 -5.59 -16.65
N LEU A 24 -28.28 -4.77 -16.99
CA LEU A 24 -27.43 -4.11 -16.00
C LEU A 24 -28.27 -3.04 -15.29
N THR A 25 -28.13 -2.95 -13.97
CA THR A 25 -28.78 -1.88 -13.20
C THR A 25 -28.19 -0.53 -13.58
N ASP A 26 -28.97 0.55 -13.43
CA ASP A 26 -28.51 1.91 -13.77
C ASP A 26 -27.21 2.27 -13.05
N GLN A 27 -27.06 1.79 -11.81
CA GLN A 27 -25.83 1.94 -11.03
C GLN A 27 -24.63 1.22 -11.67
N GLN A 28 -24.81 0.02 -12.21
CA GLN A 28 -23.74 -0.72 -12.90
C GLN A 28 -23.35 -0.07 -14.23
N ARG A 29 -24.33 0.50 -14.97
CA ARG A 29 -24.06 1.27 -16.20
C ARG A 29 -23.25 2.53 -15.90
N GLN A 30 -23.62 3.24 -14.83
CA GLN A 30 -22.92 4.46 -14.40
C GLN A 30 -21.47 4.17 -14.01
N ILE A 31 -21.21 3.06 -13.30
CA ILE A 31 -19.86 2.64 -12.92
C ILE A 31 -19.01 2.34 -14.15
N LEU A 32 -19.56 1.62 -15.14
CA LEU A 32 -18.84 1.27 -16.37
C LEU A 32 -18.51 2.50 -17.22
N LEU A 33 -19.41 3.49 -17.29
CA LEU A 33 -19.15 4.77 -17.94
C LEU A 33 -18.07 5.57 -17.20
N GLN A 34 -18.16 5.66 -15.87
CA GLN A 34 -17.20 6.39 -15.04
C GLN A 34 -15.79 5.79 -15.12
N MET A 35 -15.66 4.46 -15.23
CA MET A 35 -14.37 3.78 -15.42
C MET A 35 -13.72 4.10 -16.77
N VAL A 36 -14.53 4.34 -17.80
CA VAL A 36 -14.05 4.68 -19.15
C VAL A 36 -13.54 6.11 -19.19
N GLU A 37 -14.25 7.04 -18.53
CA GLU A 37 -13.81 8.42 -18.34
C GLU A 37 -12.50 8.50 -17.54
N GLN A 38 -12.38 7.70 -16.47
CA GLN A 38 -11.16 7.64 -15.65
C GLN A 38 -9.96 7.02 -16.40
N ASN A 39 -10.18 6.03 -17.25
CA ASN A 39 -9.11 5.37 -18.01
C ASN A 39 -8.63 6.17 -19.24
N GLN A 40 -9.41 7.13 -19.74
CA GLN A 40 -9.08 7.87 -20.98
C GLN A 40 -8.38 9.22 -20.78
N GLY A 41 -8.04 9.59 -19.55
CA GLY A 41 -7.12 10.71 -19.31
C GLY A 41 -7.79 12.09 -19.22
N ILE A 42 -8.81 12.23 -18.37
CA ILE A 42 -9.04 13.50 -17.67
C ILE A 42 -8.29 13.43 -16.33
N SER A 43 -6.96 13.43 -16.43
CA SER A 43 -6.15 14.04 -15.38
C SER A 43 -6.43 15.55 -15.42
N HIS A 44 -6.60 16.15 -14.25
CA HIS A 44 -6.92 17.55 -13.98
C HIS A 44 -8.42 17.89 -13.94
N LEU A 45 -9.01 17.68 -12.76
CA LEU A 45 -9.63 18.75 -11.96
C LEU A 45 -10.12 18.20 -10.60
N HIS A 46 -9.19 17.61 -9.83
CA HIS A 46 -9.24 17.78 -8.38
C HIS A 46 -7.93 18.43 -7.98
N SER A 47 -8.08 19.66 -7.49
CA SER A 47 -7.08 20.48 -6.86
C SER A 47 -6.13 19.68 -5.99
N TYR A 48 -4.83 19.92 -6.17
CA TYR A 48 -3.76 19.84 -5.17
C TYR A 48 -4.27 19.56 -3.75
N ASP A 49 -3.93 18.38 -3.20
CA ASP A 49 -3.14 18.23 -1.94
C ASP A 49 -3.23 16.83 -1.28
N ASP A 50 -3.96 15.83 -1.84
CA ASP A 50 -4.14 14.54 -1.12
C ASP A 50 -3.97 13.25 -1.96
N SER A 51 -3.86 13.33 -3.29
CA SER A 51 -3.72 12.14 -4.15
C SER A 51 -2.27 11.63 -4.31
N ASP A 52 -1.28 12.37 -3.83
CA ASP A 52 0.14 11.94 -3.78
C ASP A 52 0.52 11.30 -2.44
N ARG A 53 -0.42 11.27 -1.48
CA ARG A 53 -0.18 10.57 -0.22
C ARG A 53 -0.20 9.08 -0.49
N ASN A 54 0.94 8.45 -0.24
CA ASN A 54 1.11 7.01 -0.32
C ASN A 54 0.02 6.36 0.57
N PRO A 55 -0.92 5.58 0.00
CA PRO A 55 -2.02 4.99 0.77
C PRO A 55 -1.52 4.06 1.89
N LEU A 56 -0.29 3.57 1.79
CA LEU A 56 0.37 2.77 2.83
C LEU A 56 0.67 3.58 4.10
N GLN A 57 0.76 4.91 4.02
CA GLN A 57 0.94 5.79 5.18
C GLN A 57 -0.37 6.03 5.96
N GLU A 58 -1.52 5.70 5.36
CA GLU A 58 -2.83 5.76 6.04
C GLU A 58 -3.05 4.57 6.99
N LEU A 59 -2.25 3.51 6.83
CA LEU A 59 -2.24 2.34 7.70
C LEU A 59 -1.49 2.65 8.99
N SER A 60 -1.99 2.17 10.13
CA SER A 60 -1.17 2.14 11.35
C SER A 60 0.04 1.22 11.15
N SER A 61 1.10 1.41 11.94
CA SER A 61 2.32 0.57 11.84
C SER A 61 2.02 -0.93 11.98
N GLU A 62 1.01 -1.30 12.77
CA GLU A 62 0.59 -2.69 12.95
C GLU A 62 -0.19 -3.22 11.73
N GLU A 63 -1.14 -2.43 11.21
CA GLU A 63 -1.89 -2.77 10.00
C GLU A 63 -0.98 -2.86 8.76
N LEU A 64 0.00 -1.95 8.65
CA LEU A 64 0.99 -1.97 7.60
C LEU A 64 1.83 -3.26 7.63
N ARG A 65 2.28 -3.68 8.82
CA ARG A 65 3.02 -4.93 9.00
C ARG A 65 2.20 -6.14 8.57
N ILE A 66 0.94 -6.19 8.99
CA ILE A 66 0.04 -7.30 8.64
C ILE A 66 -0.19 -7.32 7.12
N PHE A 67 -0.46 -6.16 6.52
CA PHE A 67 -0.68 -6.04 5.08
C PHE A 67 0.55 -6.45 4.27
N LEU A 68 1.73 -5.97 4.63
CA LEU A 68 2.96 -6.31 3.90
C LEU A 68 3.36 -7.77 4.09
N GLY A 69 3.13 -8.33 5.29
CA GLY A 69 3.26 -9.78 5.52
C GLY A 69 2.34 -10.59 4.62
N TYR A 70 1.08 -10.17 4.46
CA TYR A 70 0.13 -10.78 3.53
C TYR A 70 0.61 -10.67 2.07
N VAL A 71 0.97 -9.47 1.61
CA VAL A 71 1.49 -9.25 0.24
C VAL A 71 2.68 -10.16 -0.05
N LYS A 72 3.68 -10.19 0.86
CA LYS A 72 4.87 -11.04 0.71
C LYS A 72 4.49 -12.53 0.65
N THR A 73 3.60 -12.98 1.53
CA THR A 73 3.16 -14.39 1.57
C THR A 73 2.49 -14.80 0.26
N GLN A 74 1.65 -13.94 -0.31
CA GLN A 74 0.98 -14.22 -1.58
C GLN A 74 1.94 -14.16 -2.77
N GLU A 75 2.88 -13.21 -2.78
CA GLU A 75 3.92 -13.13 -3.81
C GLU A 75 4.85 -14.35 -3.80
N THR A 76 5.23 -14.87 -2.63
CA THR A 76 5.99 -16.14 -2.51
C THR A 76 5.22 -17.31 -3.11
N GLN A 77 3.89 -17.28 -3.06
CA GLN A 77 3.01 -18.28 -3.67
C GLN A 77 2.72 -18.02 -5.16
N ASN A 78 3.36 -17.02 -5.78
CA ASN A 78 3.11 -16.57 -7.15
C ASN A 78 1.64 -16.16 -7.39
N MET A 79 0.95 -15.72 -6.34
CA MET A 79 -0.44 -15.28 -6.41
C MET A 79 -0.53 -13.75 -6.39
N SER A 80 -1.46 -13.20 -7.17
CA SER A 80 -1.75 -11.77 -7.11
C SER A 80 -2.57 -11.46 -5.86
N TRP A 81 -1.90 -10.94 -4.83
CA TRP A 81 -2.51 -10.56 -3.56
C TRP A 81 -3.74 -9.66 -3.73
N LYS A 82 -3.72 -8.75 -4.71
CA LYS A 82 -4.82 -7.81 -4.99
C LYS A 82 -6.04 -8.55 -5.54
N VAL A 83 -5.82 -9.51 -6.45
CA VAL A 83 -6.90 -10.34 -7.02
C VAL A 83 -7.52 -11.23 -5.95
N GLN A 84 -6.69 -11.84 -5.09
CA GLN A 84 -7.19 -12.69 -4.02
C GLN A 84 -8.01 -11.91 -2.99
N LEU A 85 -7.52 -10.75 -2.57
CA LEU A 85 -8.24 -9.87 -1.65
C LEU A 85 -9.60 -9.43 -2.24
N LEU A 86 -9.63 -9.02 -3.51
CA LEU A 86 -10.89 -8.66 -4.19
C LEU A 86 -11.83 -9.86 -4.36
N ASN A 87 -11.30 -11.05 -4.64
CA ASN A 87 -12.08 -12.27 -4.71
C ASN A 87 -12.70 -12.61 -3.35
N ASP A 88 -11.96 -12.51 -2.26
CA ASP A 88 -12.46 -12.74 -0.91
C ASP A 88 -13.62 -11.77 -0.60
N TRP A 89 -13.48 -10.51 -1.00
CA TRP A 89 -14.51 -9.49 -0.78
C TRP A 89 -15.77 -9.75 -1.59
N LEU A 90 -15.63 -10.14 -2.86
CA LEU A 90 -16.74 -10.51 -3.74
C LEU A 90 -17.53 -11.70 -3.21
N HIS A 91 -16.84 -12.70 -2.64
CA HIS A 91 -17.47 -13.91 -2.09
C HIS A 91 -17.92 -13.76 -0.64
N GLY A 92 -17.75 -12.56 -0.04
CA GLY A 92 -18.07 -12.34 1.36
C GLY A 92 -17.22 -13.14 2.34
N GLN A 93 -16.07 -13.65 1.89
CA GLN A 93 -15.15 -14.42 2.71
C GLN A 93 -14.30 -13.50 3.59
N ASP A 94 -13.79 -14.10 4.66
CA ASP A 94 -12.91 -13.40 5.59
C ASP A 94 -11.50 -13.36 4.99
N SER A 95 -10.98 -12.16 4.71
CA SER A 95 -9.63 -11.96 4.16
C SER A 95 -8.52 -12.20 5.20
N GLY A 96 -8.82 -12.95 6.26
CA GLY A 96 -7.92 -13.24 7.38
C GLY A 96 -7.44 -11.97 8.07
N GLU A 97 -6.14 -11.91 8.34
CA GLU A 97 -5.50 -10.81 9.07
C GLU A 97 -5.66 -9.44 8.37
N VAL A 98 -5.92 -9.40 7.05
CA VAL A 98 -6.12 -8.15 6.29
C VAL A 98 -7.59 -7.74 6.13
N HIS A 99 -8.51 -8.35 6.89
CA HIS A 99 -9.93 -7.99 6.89
C HIS A 99 -10.17 -6.50 7.23
N PHE A 100 -9.30 -5.90 8.04
CA PHE A 100 -9.39 -4.47 8.39
C PHE A 100 -9.36 -3.56 7.15
N ILE A 101 -8.72 -3.97 6.05
CA ILE A 101 -8.68 -3.18 4.81
C ILE A 101 -10.09 -3.02 4.25
N ARG A 102 -10.90 -4.08 4.28
CA ARG A 102 -12.29 -4.05 3.83
C ARG A 102 -13.15 -3.16 4.72
N GLN A 103 -12.98 -3.27 6.04
CA GLN A 103 -13.83 -2.59 7.02
C GLN A 103 -13.53 -1.09 7.10
N ARG A 104 -12.26 -0.69 7.00
CA ARG A 104 -11.81 0.67 7.30
C ARG A 104 -11.46 1.50 6.07
N TYR A 105 -10.94 0.88 5.01
CA TYR A 105 -10.40 1.59 3.86
C TYR A 105 -11.18 1.34 2.56
N GLY A 106 -11.68 0.12 2.37
CA GLY A 106 -12.51 -0.28 1.24
C GLY A 106 -11.78 -0.35 -0.10
N VAL A 107 -12.55 -0.52 -1.18
CA VAL A 107 -12.02 -0.76 -2.54
C VAL A 107 -11.30 0.46 -3.11
N GLN A 108 -11.74 1.66 -2.72
CA GLN A 108 -11.15 2.92 -3.17
C GLN A 108 -9.68 3.05 -2.76
N TRP A 109 -9.33 2.57 -1.56
CA TRP A 109 -7.95 2.53 -1.10
C TRP A 109 -7.09 1.54 -1.90
N LEU A 110 -7.65 0.37 -2.25
CA LEU A 110 -6.98 -0.63 -3.08
C LEU A 110 -6.70 -0.12 -4.50
N ASP A 111 -7.61 0.64 -5.08
CA ASP A 111 -7.43 1.23 -6.42
C ASP A 111 -6.38 2.34 -6.44
N ARG A 112 -6.22 3.06 -5.33
CA ARG A 112 -5.11 4.00 -5.16
C ARG A 112 -3.77 3.29 -5.01
N LEU A 113 -3.73 2.02 -4.60
CA LEU A 113 -2.48 1.29 -4.42
C LEU A 113 -1.84 0.92 -5.76
N GLN A 114 -0.64 1.45 -6.00
CA GLN A 114 0.19 1.16 -7.18
C GLN A 114 1.51 0.52 -6.75
N SER A 115 2.15 -0.25 -7.64
CA SER A 115 3.42 -0.94 -7.36
C SER A 115 4.53 0.02 -6.87
N HIS A 116 4.57 1.24 -7.41
CA HIS A 116 5.58 2.23 -7.03
C HIS A 116 5.41 2.76 -5.59
N HIS A 117 4.23 2.60 -4.97
CA HIS A 117 4.01 2.96 -3.57
C HIS A 117 4.79 2.04 -2.61
N PHE A 118 5.11 0.83 -3.04
CA PHE A 118 5.97 -0.10 -2.30
C PHE A 118 7.46 0.26 -2.45
N ASP A 119 7.86 0.80 -3.60
CA ASP A 119 9.25 1.22 -3.86
C ASP A 119 9.63 2.49 -3.08
N LEU A 120 8.68 3.39 -2.83
CA LEU A 120 8.84 4.59 -1.99
C LEU A 120 9.11 4.25 -0.51
N ILE A 121 8.96 3.01 -0.10
CA ILE A 121 9.29 2.56 1.26
C ILE A 121 10.77 2.16 1.36
N ARG A 122 11.52 2.10 0.24
CA ARG A 122 12.94 1.78 0.27
C ARG A 122 13.78 2.99 0.65
N LEU A 123 14.54 2.83 1.74
CA LEU A 123 15.54 3.79 2.20
C LEU A 123 16.67 3.92 1.18
N LYS A 124 17.13 5.16 1.02
CA LYS A 124 18.32 5.54 0.29
C LYS A 124 19.34 6.15 1.23
N VAL A 125 20.61 6.08 0.84
CA VAL A 125 21.68 6.77 1.55
C VAL A 125 21.40 8.28 1.54
N SER A 126 21.54 8.91 2.70
CA SER A 126 21.20 10.30 3.02
C SER A 126 19.73 10.58 3.34
N ASP A 127 18.86 9.57 3.34
CA ASP A 127 17.48 9.76 3.77
C ASP A 127 17.40 10.08 5.27
N ARG A 128 16.45 10.95 5.63
CA ARG A 128 16.19 11.32 7.02
C ARG A 128 14.95 10.59 7.49
N ILE A 129 15.14 9.78 8.52
CA ILE A 129 14.09 8.95 9.08
C ILE A 129 14.05 9.09 10.60
N GLU A 130 12.88 8.85 11.15
CA GLU A 130 12.70 8.71 12.58
C GLU A 130 12.70 7.23 12.95
N VAL A 131 13.49 6.88 13.94
CA VAL A 131 13.67 5.52 14.42
C VAL A 131 13.22 5.43 15.87
N CYS A 132 12.46 4.40 16.20
CA CYS A 132 11.87 4.21 17.52
C CYS A 132 12.85 3.56 18.49
N ASN A 133 12.86 4.01 19.76
CA ASN A 133 13.64 3.35 20.82
C ASN A 133 13.31 1.88 21.03
N ALA A 134 12.16 1.40 20.58
CA ALA A 134 11.82 -0.02 20.59
C ALA A 134 12.84 -0.93 19.88
N LEU A 135 13.77 -0.37 19.10
CA LEU A 135 14.87 -1.12 18.46
C LEU A 135 16.01 -1.50 19.41
N TRP A 136 16.23 -0.74 20.49
CA TRP A 136 17.33 -0.96 21.43
C TRP A 136 16.88 -0.99 22.90
N GLU A 137 15.66 -0.53 23.18
CA GLU A 137 15.01 -0.59 24.48
C GLU A 137 13.80 -1.52 24.42
N TRP A 138 13.58 -2.24 25.51
CA TRP A 138 12.34 -2.98 25.71
C TRP A 138 11.22 -1.99 26.04
N VAL A 139 10.50 -1.54 25.01
CA VAL A 139 9.37 -0.62 25.15
C VAL A 139 8.05 -1.41 25.10
N GLN A 140 7.25 -1.34 26.17
CA GLN A 140 5.92 -1.92 26.23
C GLN A 140 4.87 -0.83 26.03
N ASP A 141 3.79 -1.12 25.29
CA ASP A 141 2.75 -0.13 24.98
C ASP A 141 2.04 0.43 26.25
N ASN A 142 2.06 -0.31 27.36
CA ASN A 142 1.53 0.10 28.67
C ASN A 142 2.62 0.16 29.78
N GLY A 143 3.89 0.26 29.39
CA GLY A 143 5.02 0.32 30.31
C GLY A 143 5.36 1.74 30.77
N PRO A 144 6.27 1.88 31.76
CA PRO A 144 6.77 3.19 32.20
C PRO A 144 7.66 3.89 31.15
N CYS A 145 8.19 3.15 30.18
CA CYS A 145 8.95 3.68 29.04
C CYS A 145 8.01 3.87 27.85
N GLN A 146 7.89 5.09 27.35
CA GLN A 146 7.09 5.39 26.16
C GLN A 146 7.90 5.17 24.88
N ARG A 147 7.20 4.94 23.76
CA ARG A 147 7.83 4.92 22.43
C ARG A 147 8.24 6.35 22.06
N GLU A 148 9.54 6.57 22.00
CA GLU A 148 10.16 7.80 21.54
C GLU A 148 10.74 7.59 20.15
N TRP A 149 10.69 8.65 19.34
CA TRP A 149 11.14 8.65 17.95
C TRP A 149 12.33 9.59 17.82
N PHE A 150 13.42 9.08 17.26
CA PHE A 150 14.70 9.77 17.17
C PHE A 150 15.06 10.00 15.71
N LEU A 151 15.36 11.26 15.36
CA LEU A 151 15.79 11.61 14.02
C LEU A 151 17.20 11.07 13.75
N CYS A 152 17.35 10.37 12.63
CA CYS A 152 18.63 9.87 12.15
C CYS A 152 18.73 9.98 10.63
N THR A 153 19.95 9.85 10.13
CA THR A 153 20.26 9.86 8.69
C THR A 153 20.75 8.49 8.28
N VAL A 154 20.18 7.93 7.23
CA VAL A 154 20.63 6.67 6.64
C VAL A 154 22.01 6.88 6.02
N ILE A 155 23.01 6.16 6.49
CA ILE A 155 24.38 6.24 5.96
C ILE A 155 24.72 5.05 5.05
N GLN A 156 24.06 3.92 5.22
CA GLN A 156 24.24 2.73 4.39
C GLN A 156 22.97 1.88 4.37
N VAL A 157 22.67 1.27 3.23
CA VAL A 157 21.60 0.28 3.07
C VAL A 157 22.17 -0.89 2.31
N ASP A 158 22.19 -2.06 2.95
CA ASP A 158 22.66 -3.31 2.36
C ASP A 158 21.46 -4.23 2.12
N GLU A 159 21.19 -4.54 0.86
CA GLU A 159 20.17 -5.51 0.48
C GLU A 159 20.84 -6.81 0.05
N THR A 160 20.67 -7.85 0.86
CA THR A 160 21.11 -9.20 0.53
C THR A 160 19.95 -9.94 -0.12
N LYS A 161 20.03 -10.22 -1.42
CA LYS A 161 19.05 -11.04 -2.13
C LYS A 161 19.56 -12.47 -2.21
N ASN A 162 19.08 -13.35 -1.34
CA ASN A 162 19.20 -14.79 -1.54
C ASN A 162 18.01 -15.29 -2.36
N ALA A 163 18.17 -16.44 -3.03
CA ALA A 163 17.20 -16.97 -4.00
C ALA A 163 15.78 -17.21 -3.43
N GLU A 164 15.63 -17.28 -2.11
CA GLU A 164 14.33 -17.46 -1.42
C GLU A 164 14.00 -16.34 -0.42
N ASP A 165 14.98 -15.55 0.04
CA ASP A 165 14.77 -14.47 1.03
C ASP A 165 15.63 -13.24 0.71
N SER A 166 14.98 -12.07 0.68
CA SER A 166 15.66 -10.78 0.74
C SER A 166 15.76 -10.33 2.20
N PHE A 167 16.97 -10.02 2.65
CA PHE A 167 17.23 -9.38 3.93
C PHE A 167 17.84 -8.01 3.70
N ALA A 168 17.24 -6.96 4.24
CA ALA A 168 17.83 -5.62 4.22
C ALA A 168 18.34 -5.22 5.60
N SER A 169 19.58 -4.76 5.67
CA SER A 169 20.13 -4.04 6.82
C SER A 169 20.38 -2.58 6.45
N CYS A 170 20.31 -1.71 7.45
CA CYS A 170 20.49 -0.27 7.29
C CYS A 170 21.36 0.24 8.43
N ILE A 171 22.38 1.04 8.11
CA ILE A 171 23.14 1.76 9.13
C ILE A 171 22.63 3.20 9.16
N VAL A 172 22.22 3.66 10.35
CA VAL A 172 21.73 5.01 10.61
C VAL A 172 22.70 5.77 11.52
N ARG A 173 22.81 7.08 11.29
CA ARG A 173 23.59 8.00 12.13
C ARG A 173 22.66 8.99 12.83
N PHE A 174 22.74 9.04 14.15
CA PHE A 174 22.00 9.99 14.99
C PHE A 174 22.68 11.37 15.01
N GLN A 175 21.95 12.41 15.44
CA GLN A 175 22.48 13.77 15.53
C GLN A 175 23.70 13.91 16.46
N ASN A 176 23.83 13.04 17.45
CA ASN A 176 24.96 12.99 18.37
C ASN A 176 26.22 12.32 17.75
N GLY A 177 26.16 11.89 16.49
CA GLY A 177 27.23 11.20 15.79
C GLY A 177 27.31 9.69 16.05
N ALA A 178 26.42 9.13 16.89
CA ALA A 178 26.35 7.68 17.09
C ALA A 178 25.78 6.99 15.84
N GLU A 179 26.33 5.83 15.53
CA GLU A 179 25.90 4.99 14.40
C GLU A 179 25.31 3.70 14.93
N TYR A 180 24.24 3.22 14.28
CA TYR A 180 23.55 2.00 14.66
C TYR A 180 23.13 1.21 13.43
N GLU A 181 23.36 -0.10 13.49
CA GLU A 181 22.94 -1.03 12.45
C GLU A 181 21.57 -1.63 12.79
N ILE A 182 20.61 -1.44 11.90
CA ILE A 182 19.27 -1.97 11.97
C ILE A 182 19.17 -3.12 10.96
N ASN A 183 19.15 -4.34 11.48
CA ASN A 183 18.92 -5.54 10.69
C ASN A 183 17.43 -5.75 10.44
N GLY A 184 17.07 -6.24 9.26
CA GLY A 184 15.68 -6.54 8.92
C GLY A 184 14.80 -5.29 8.83
N ILE A 185 15.35 -4.21 8.25
CA ILE A 185 14.72 -2.88 8.24
C ILE A 185 13.34 -2.88 7.55
N TYR A 186 13.15 -3.73 6.54
CA TYR A 186 11.86 -3.87 5.84
C TYR A 186 11.04 -5.06 6.33
N GLU A 187 11.63 -5.90 7.18
CA GLU A 187 11.06 -7.15 7.67
C GLU A 187 10.47 -6.94 9.07
N TRP A 188 11.17 -7.35 10.12
CA TRP A 188 10.66 -7.26 11.49
C TRP A 188 10.77 -5.87 12.09
N ASN A 189 11.59 -4.98 11.51
CA ASN A 189 11.82 -3.63 12.04
C ASN A 189 11.07 -2.53 11.30
N GLN A 190 10.20 -2.87 10.35
CA GLN A 190 9.47 -1.88 9.58
C GLN A 190 8.59 -0.95 10.44
N CYS A 191 8.00 -1.46 11.51
CA CYS A 191 7.18 -0.67 12.43
C CYS A 191 8.00 0.25 13.34
N ASN A 192 9.31 0.06 13.40
CA ASN A 192 10.20 0.79 14.28
C ASN A 192 10.93 1.96 13.59
N TRP A 193 10.57 2.27 12.34
CA TRP A 193 11.05 3.46 11.67
C TRP A 193 9.92 4.09 10.82
N ARG A 194 10.06 5.38 10.51
CA ARG A 194 9.15 6.13 9.63
C ARG A 194 9.89 7.30 8.99
N TRP A 195 9.32 7.85 7.92
CA TRP A 195 9.84 9.06 7.28
C TRP A 195 9.72 10.29 8.19
N GLU A 196 10.71 11.19 8.14
CA GLU A 196 10.64 12.51 8.79
C GLU A 196 9.41 13.27 8.25
N LYS A 197 8.61 13.85 9.16
CA LYS A 197 7.44 14.67 8.81
C LYS A 197 7.82 16.09 8.43
#